data_AF-A0A1M4VQU3-F1
#
_entry.id   AF-A0A1M4VQU3-F1
#
_cell.length_a   1.000
_cell.length_b   1.000
_cell.length_c   1.000
_cell.angle_alpha   90.00
_cell.angle_beta   90.00
_cell.angle_gamma   90.00
#
_symmetry.space_group_name_H-M   'P 1'
#
loop_
_entity.id
_entity.type
_entity.pdbx_description
1 polymer ?
#
loop_
_entity_poly.entity_id
_entity_poly.type
_entity_poly.pdbx_seq_one_letter_code
_entity_poly.pdbx_strand_id
1 'polypeptide(L)' 'MCQYKYEGIIKALKYAEFTGQSVNVGLNRDDEAINIEGIIKKVDDYDFTIILEETGEKEEIPVSEVEYVEYS' A
#
# COMPACT_ATOMS: atom_id res chain seq x y z
N MET A 1 -18.53 -7.20 -7.13
CA MET A 1 -17.24 -6.50 -7.30
C MET A 1 -16.17 -7.34 -6.62
N CYS A 2 -15.01 -7.49 -7.25
CA CYS A 2 -14.01 -8.54 -6.98
C CYS A 2 -13.39 -8.49 -5.57
N GLN A 3 -13.98 -9.18 -4.60
CA GLN A 3 -13.39 -9.42 -3.28
C GLN A 3 -11.96 -10.01 -3.37
N TYR A 4 -11.71 -10.88 -4.35
CA TYR A 4 -10.42 -11.54 -4.53
C TYR A 4 -9.24 -10.60 -4.89
N LYS A 5 -9.47 -9.48 -5.59
CA LYS A 5 -8.40 -8.53 -5.96
C LYS A 5 -7.82 -7.90 -4.68
N TYR A 6 -8.70 -7.46 -3.79
CA TYR A 6 -8.32 -6.81 -2.54
C TYR A 6 -7.71 -7.80 -1.54
N GLU A 7 -8.13 -9.07 -1.54
CA GLU A 7 -7.49 -10.09 -0.68
C GLU A 7 -6.00 -10.27 -0.99
N GLY A 8 -5.60 -10.25 -2.27
CA GLY A 8 -4.20 -10.37 -2.68
C GLY A 8 -3.37 -9.17 -2.22
N ILE A 9 -3.90 -7.96 -2.42
CA ILE A 9 -3.27 -6.71 -2.01
C ILE A 9 -3.12 -6.64 -0.49
N ILE A 10 -4.19 -6.91 0.26
CA ILE A 10 -4.17 -6.88 1.73
C ILE A 10 -3.13 -7.88 2.27
N LYS A 11 -3.03 -9.08 1.69
CA LYS A 11 -2.00 -10.06 2.09
C LYS A 11 -0.59 -9.54 1.83
N ALA A 12 -0.35 -8.89 0.69
CA ALA A 12 0.95 -8.30 0.39
C ALA A 12 1.30 -7.17 1.37
N LEU A 13 0.36 -6.27 1.64
CA LEU A 13 0.53 -5.18 2.60
C LEU A 13 0.79 -5.71 4.02
N LYS A 14 0.05 -6.73 4.48
CA LYS A 14 0.27 -7.36 5.80
C LYS A 14 1.63 -8.05 5.89
N TYR A 15 2.09 -8.65 4.79
CA TYR A 15 3.44 -9.21 4.75
C TYR A 15 4.50 -8.11 4.85
N ALA A 16 4.35 -7.00 4.13
CA ALA A 16 5.24 -5.83 4.22
C ALA A 16 5.22 -5.19 5.62
N GLU A 17 4.07 -5.09 6.27
CA GLU A 17 3.94 -4.65 7.67
C GLU A 17 4.73 -5.56 8.61
N PHE A 18 4.59 -6.89 8.44
CA PHE A 18 5.27 -7.87 9.27
C PHE A 18 6.79 -7.86 9.07
N THR A 19 7.28 -7.70 7.84
CA THR A 19 8.72 -7.69 7.55
C THR A 19 9.35 -6.32 7.81
N GLY A 20 8.56 -5.25 7.81
CA GLY A 20 9.06 -3.87 7.87
C GLY A 20 9.90 -3.49 6.66
N GLN A 21 9.80 -4.23 5.56
CA GLN A 21 10.50 -3.92 4.32
C GLN A 21 9.88 -2.70 3.63
N SER A 22 10.73 -1.98 2.90
CA SER A 22 10.24 -0.97 1.98
C SER A 22 9.59 -1.63 0.76
N VAL A 23 8.48 -1.07 0.31
CA VAL A 23 7.71 -1.56 -0.83
C VAL A 23 7.34 -0.41 -1.76
N ASN A 24 7.26 -0.73 -3.04
CA ASN A 24 6.70 0.15 -4.06
C ASN A 24 5.20 -0.15 -4.20
N VAL A 25 4.37 0.88 -4.09
CA VAL A 25 2.91 0.77 -4.17
C VAL A 25 2.41 1.62 -5.33
N GLY A 26 1.82 0.95 -6.31
CA GLY A 26 1.13 1.61 -7.41
C GLY A 26 -0.30 1.97 -7.00
N LEU A 27 -0.64 3.25 -7.11
CA LEU A 27 -1.93 3.82 -6.78
C LEU A 27 -2.63 4.36 -8.03
N ASN A 28 -3.95 4.29 -8.04
CA ASN A 28 -4.81 5.05 -8.92
C ASN A 28 -5.62 6.04 -8.08
N ARG A 29 -5.16 7.29 -8.01
CA ARG A 29 -5.75 8.36 -7.23
C ARG A 29 -6.23 9.44 -8.20
N ASP A 30 -7.53 9.77 -8.13
CA ASP A 30 -8.16 10.77 -9.01
C ASP A 30 -7.90 10.56 -10.52
N ASP A 31 -7.94 9.30 -10.97
CA ASP A 31 -7.61 8.85 -12.34
C ASP A 31 -6.14 9.09 -12.76
N GLU A 32 -5.25 9.38 -11.80
CA GLU A 32 -3.81 9.48 -12.00
C GLU A 32 -3.07 8.28 -11.42
N ALA A 33 -2.14 7.74 -12.21
CA ALA A 33 -1.25 6.67 -11.79
C ALA A 33 -0.08 7.26 -10.97
N ILE A 34 -0.03 6.94 -9.68
CA ILE A 34 1.00 7.39 -8.76
C ILE A 34 1.78 6.16 -8.27
N ASN A 35 3.09 6.30 -8.10
CA ASN A 35 3.90 5.28 -7.45
C ASN A 35 4.56 5.88 -6.21
N ILE A 36 4.42 5.20 -5.08
CA ILE A 36 5.04 5.61 -3.81
C ILE A 36 5.91 4.49 -3.27
N GLU A 37 7.02 4.87 -2.63
CA GLU A 37 7.91 3.95 -1.94
C GLU A 37 7.89 4.24 -0.44
N GLY A 38 7.80 3.18 0.38
CA GLY A 38 7.68 3.37 1.81
C GLY A 38 7.55 2.08 2.62
N ILE A 39 7.56 2.25 3.94
CA ILE A 39 7.41 1.14 4.89
C ILE A 39 5.99 1.13 5.44
N ILE A 40 5.28 0.02 5.23
CA ILE A 40 3.94 -0.21 5.78
C ILE A 40 4.02 -0.35 7.31
N LYS A 41 3.17 0.39 8.03
CA LYS A 41 3.15 0.41 9.51
C LYS A 41 1.92 -0.21 10.13
N LYS A 42 0.80 -0.19 9.42
CA LYS A 42 -0.47 -0.75 9.88
C LYS A 42 -1.34 -1.06 8.68
N VAL A 43 -2.00 -2.21 8.68
CA VAL A 43 -2.97 -2.58 7.64
C VAL A 43 -4.29 -2.97 8.29
N ASP A 44 -5.33 -2.20 8.00
CA ASP A 44 -6.71 -2.50 8.37
C ASP A 44 -7.45 -3.12 7.17
N ASP A 45 -8.76 -3.34 7.30
CA ASP A 45 -9.55 -4.03 6.27
C ASP A 45 -9.77 -3.17 5.00
N TYR A 46 -9.68 -1.85 5.11
CA TYR A 46 -10.03 -0.90 4.03
C TYR A 46 -8.92 0.10 3.71
N ASP A 47 -7.94 0.26 4.58
CA ASP A 47 -6.87 1.24 4.47
C ASP A 47 -5.57 0.68 5.08
N PHE A 48 -4.47 1.38 4.80
CA PHE A 48 -3.18 1.11 5.41
C PHE A 48 -2.41 2.40 5.65
N THR A 49 -1.52 2.38 6.64
CA THR A 49 -0.58 3.47 6.92
C THR A 49 0.80 3.14 6.39
N ILE A 50 1.39 4.07 5.64
CA ILE A 50 2.75 3.99 5.11
C ILE A 50 3.59 5.17 5.62
N ILE A 51 4.89 4.93 5.85
CA ILE A 51 5.88 6.02 5.96
C ILE A 51 6.59 6.13 4.62
N LEU A 52 6.41 7.26 3.94
CA LEU A 52 7.04 7.54 2.65
C LEU A 52 8.55 7.68 2.80
N GLU A 53 9.33 7.02 1.93
CA GLU A 53 10.79 7.13 1.99
C GLU A 53 11.30 8.51 1.59
N GLU A 54 10.65 9.16 0.63
CA GLU A 54 11.08 10.46 0.11
C GLU A 54 10.95 11.60 1.14
N THR A 55 9.85 11.63 1.90
CA THR A 55 9.52 12.74 2.80
C THR A 55 9.62 12.35 4.27
N GLY A 56 9.58 11.05 4.60
CA GLY A 56 9.43 10.54 5.95
C GLY A 56 8.03 10.79 6.55
N GLU A 57 7.10 11.30 5.75
CA GLU A 57 5.74 11.58 6.19
C GLU A 57 4.93 10.30 6.31
N LYS A 58 3.94 10.34 7.21
CA LYS A 58 2.96 9.27 7.37
C LYS A 58 1.73 9.60 6.53
N GLU A 59 1.32 8.63 5.73
CA GLU A 59 0.09 8.74 4.94
C GLU A 59 -0.81 7.53 5.19
N GLU A 60 -2.11 7.76 5.20
CA GLU A 60 -3.15 6.73 5.29
C GLU A 60 -3.85 6.63 3.93
N ILE A 61 -3.85 5.43 3.35
CA ILE A 61 -4.23 5.21 1.96
C ILE A 61 -5.30 4.13 1.88
N PRO A 62 -6.44 4.39 1.23
CA PRO A 62 -7.45 3.37 0.98
C PRO A 62 -6.89 2.24 0.12
N VAL A 63 -7.13 1.00 0.52
CA VAL A 63 -6.77 -0.20 -0.26
C VAL A 63 -7.48 -0.20 -1.63
N SER A 64 -8.61 0.51 -1.74
CA SER A 64 -9.32 0.71 -3.01
C SER A 64 -8.53 1.47 -4.06
N GLU A 65 -7.57 2.32 -3.65
CA GLU A 65 -6.70 3.07 -4.56
C GLU A 65 -5.52 2.22 -5.05
N VAL A 66 -5.26 1.05 -4.45
CA VAL A 66 -4.07 0.25 -4.78
C VAL A 66 -4.30 -0.60 -6.02
N GLU A 67 -3.40 -0.45 -6.99
CA GLU A 67 -3.34 -1.29 -8.19
C GLU A 67 -2.35 -2.46 -8.02
N TYR A 68 -1.20 -2.22 -7.39
CA TYR A 68 -0.19 -3.26 -7.12
C TYR A 68 0.72 -2.93 -5.94
N VAL A 69 1.39 -3.97 -5.42
CA VAL A 69 2.44 -3.87 -4.39
C VAL A 69 3.63 -4.71 -4.85
N GLU A 70 4.80 -4.10 -4.95
CA GLU A 70 6.07 -4.73 -5.33
C GLU A 70 7.11 -4.59 -4.22
N TYR A 71 7.92 -5.64 -4.02
CA TYR A 71 8.97 -5.68 -3.01
C TYR A 71 10.31 -5.31 -3.65
N SER A 72 11.04 -4.39 -3.03
CA SER A 72 12.40 -3.98 -3.41
C SER A 72 13.47 -4.96 -2.90
#